data_AF-A0A9D1SZI6-F1
#
_entry.id   AF-A0A9D1SZI6-F1
#
_cell.length_a   1.000
_cell.length_b   1.000
_cell.length_c   1.000
_cell.angle_alpha   90.00
_cell.angle_beta   90.00
_cell.angle_gamma   90.00
#
_symmetry.space_group_name_H-M   'P 1'
#
loop_
_entity.id
_entity.type
_entity.pdbx_description
1 polymer ?
#
loop_
_entity_poly.entity_id
_entity_poly.type
_entity_poly.pdbx_seq_one_letter_code
_entity_poly.pdbx_strand_id
1 'polypeptide(L)'
;MFKYLPTKDELLPITNENSTFYECGFNVPFDDLPFIKKLQIINDVIRQTLIPNGSPNPNTEQETLIGNCQTAAIVSIEYLKSLGIGKNHRMVFCQRRPYDPPDVRTTHAAVLVDDNDGNTYFFDATPYVASNYGKVLENTKFYEHVEIINGEKFDLLFFLKELKYKGDYNLLEQKDIPFYVEILSESLKYPIFQGYISKGYEILSKFLDNKSDSDKFVKEAIKANPYSKLNPERAPLIKNRNLLMQKQIAIWREELTDLLRSNTNFKRQLELAQNIYQELKVMDNSLEINVPLFGKNYKMTHMTPKFFKDYGLNTIMIKPSAYYAGVSATIRERFLHRGHGALYEYSTNLTAPTPICKILPMLFSHTLGDKYVRAMNGKSTIILLQEKANVLYKKKKELRNELCKNMWNRNIKWSDGEDIYWHKSTTNLIHSTDSPSEASMHFMMGYPEQQIMTRFMYPNPKLEEELEK
;
A
#
# COMPACT_ATOMS: atom_id res chain seq x y z
N MET A 1 11.37 -18.32 3.45
CA MET A 1 10.85 -17.24 2.57
C MET A 1 9.36 -17.37 2.28
N PHE A 2 8.85 -18.53 1.82
CA PHE A 2 7.51 -18.65 1.23
C PHE A 2 6.30 -18.82 2.19
N LYS A 3 6.44 -18.59 3.51
CA LYS A 3 5.34 -18.86 4.46
C LYS A 3 4.02 -18.15 4.09
N TYR A 4 4.11 -16.90 3.64
CA TYR A 4 2.97 -16.06 3.29
C TYR A 4 2.70 -16.02 1.78
N LEU A 5 3.46 -16.76 0.98
CA LEU A 5 3.31 -16.78 -0.48
C LEU A 5 2.67 -18.12 -0.87
N PRO A 6 1.51 -18.11 -1.56
CA PRO A 6 0.82 -19.34 -1.94
C PRO A 6 1.60 -20.15 -2.97
N THR A 7 1.36 -21.44 -3.02
CA THR A 7 1.74 -22.24 -4.18
C THR A 7 0.78 -21.95 -5.33
N LYS A 8 1.13 -22.41 -6.52
CA LYS A 8 0.30 -22.26 -7.72
C LYS A 8 -1.10 -22.86 -7.55
N ASP A 9 -1.20 -24.00 -6.88
CA ASP A 9 -2.47 -24.72 -6.67
C ASP A 9 -3.39 -24.03 -5.65
N GLU A 10 -2.83 -23.16 -4.81
CA GLU A 10 -3.60 -22.37 -3.85
C GLU A 10 -4.20 -21.10 -4.47
N LEU A 11 -3.79 -20.74 -5.71
CA LEU A 11 -4.34 -19.60 -6.44
C LEU A 11 -5.65 -20.00 -7.12
N LEU A 12 -6.75 -19.86 -6.39
CA LEU A 12 -8.08 -20.26 -6.85
C LEU A 12 -8.88 -19.08 -7.44
N PRO A 13 -9.67 -19.31 -8.50
CA PRO A 13 -10.50 -18.27 -9.10
C PRO A 13 -11.59 -17.77 -8.15
N ILE A 14 -11.95 -16.49 -8.25
CA ILE A 14 -13.05 -15.87 -7.50
C ILE A 14 -14.28 -15.84 -8.40
N THR A 15 -15.15 -16.84 -8.25
CA THR A 15 -16.35 -17.02 -9.08
C THR A 15 -17.64 -16.47 -8.45
N ASN A 16 -17.61 -16.11 -7.17
CA ASN A 16 -18.77 -15.57 -6.46
C ASN A 16 -18.82 -14.04 -6.56
N GLU A 17 -19.83 -13.49 -7.23
CA GLU A 17 -20.05 -12.04 -7.38
C GLU A 17 -20.28 -11.29 -6.06
N ASN A 18 -20.66 -12.00 -5.00
CA ASN A 18 -20.80 -11.43 -3.66
C ASN A 18 -19.46 -11.27 -2.94
N SER A 19 -18.35 -11.77 -3.50
CA SER A 19 -17.02 -11.53 -2.95
C SER A 19 -16.66 -10.05 -3.12
N THR A 20 -16.10 -9.46 -2.06
CA THR A 20 -15.50 -8.12 -2.09
C THR A 20 -14.47 -7.94 -3.20
N PHE A 21 -13.80 -9.02 -3.61
CA PHE A 21 -12.70 -8.99 -4.58
C PHE A 21 -13.07 -9.57 -5.96
N TYR A 22 -14.37 -9.76 -6.24
CA TYR A 22 -14.83 -10.34 -7.51
C TYR A 22 -14.31 -9.58 -8.76
N GLU A 23 -14.16 -8.27 -8.66
CA GLU A 23 -13.68 -7.42 -9.76
C GLU A 23 -12.16 -7.49 -10.01
N CYS A 24 -11.43 -8.36 -9.31
CA CYS A 24 -10.02 -8.63 -9.65
C CYS A 24 -9.86 -9.25 -11.05
N GLY A 25 -10.93 -9.90 -11.57
CA GLY A 25 -10.97 -10.48 -12.91
C GLY A 25 -10.27 -11.83 -13.04
N PHE A 26 -10.00 -12.52 -11.93
CA PHE A 26 -9.47 -13.89 -11.91
C PHE A 26 -10.61 -14.89 -11.73
N ASN A 27 -11.22 -15.31 -12.85
CA ASN A 27 -12.45 -16.11 -12.90
C ASN A 27 -12.30 -17.48 -13.61
N VAL A 28 -11.10 -17.78 -14.13
CA VAL A 28 -10.72 -19.05 -14.76
C VAL A 28 -9.48 -19.60 -14.05
N PRO A 29 -9.11 -20.90 -14.17
CA PRO A 29 -7.91 -21.44 -13.51
C PRO A 29 -6.65 -20.62 -13.78
N PHE A 30 -5.74 -20.57 -12.81
CA PHE A 30 -4.54 -19.74 -12.87
C PHE A 30 -3.69 -20.03 -14.12
N ASP A 31 -3.59 -21.30 -14.50
CA ASP A 31 -2.81 -21.74 -15.65
C ASP A 31 -3.35 -21.30 -17.00
N ASP A 32 -4.64 -21.06 -17.08
CA ASP A 32 -5.32 -20.67 -18.33
C ASP A 32 -5.28 -19.15 -18.53
N LEU A 33 -4.77 -18.40 -17.56
CA LEU A 33 -4.66 -16.96 -17.65
C LEU A 33 -3.58 -16.49 -18.64
N PRO A 34 -3.81 -15.37 -19.34
CA PRO A 34 -2.75 -14.65 -20.04
C PRO A 34 -1.60 -14.28 -19.10
N PHE A 35 -0.37 -14.25 -19.62
CA PHE A 35 0.83 -14.01 -18.83
C PHE A 35 0.76 -12.73 -17.97
N ILE A 36 0.30 -11.62 -18.54
CA ILE A 36 0.12 -10.35 -17.81
C ILE A 36 -0.85 -10.47 -16.63
N LYS A 37 -1.90 -11.31 -16.75
CA LYS A 37 -2.87 -11.55 -15.67
C LYS A 37 -2.27 -12.42 -14.57
N LYS A 38 -1.49 -13.45 -14.93
CA LYS A 38 -0.70 -14.24 -13.97
C LYS A 38 0.22 -13.34 -13.17
N LEU A 39 0.98 -12.49 -13.85
CA LEU A 39 1.85 -11.51 -13.20
C LEU A 39 1.07 -10.56 -12.29
N GLN A 40 -0.08 -10.03 -12.72
CA GLN A 40 -0.88 -9.13 -11.88
C GLN A 40 -1.31 -9.79 -10.55
N ILE A 41 -1.78 -11.04 -10.60
CA ILE A 41 -2.18 -11.79 -9.40
C ILE A 41 -0.99 -11.97 -8.45
N ILE A 42 0.17 -12.36 -8.98
CA ILE A 42 1.40 -12.52 -8.19
C ILE A 42 1.83 -11.18 -7.58
N ASN A 43 1.70 -10.09 -8.34
CA ASN A 43 2.01 -8.74 -7.88
C ASN A 43 1.12 -8.34 -6.71
N ASP A 44 -0.19 -8.56 -6.83
CA ASP A 44 -1.16 -8.31 -5.76
C ASP A 44 -0.81 -9.13 -4.51
N VAL A 45 -0.51 -10.42 -4.66
CA VAL A 45 -0.13 -11.32 -3.57
C VAL A 45 1.10 -10.79 -2.83
N ILE A 46 2.20 -10.49 -3.54
CA ILE A 46 3.45 -10.04 -2.90
C ILE A 46 3.23 -8.72 -2.16
N ARG A 47 2.52 -7.76 -2.76
CA ARG A 47 2.22 -6.45 -2.14
C ARG A 47 1.51 -6.59 -0.80
N GLN A 48 0.65 -7.60 -0.66
CA GLN A 48 -0.07 -7.87 0.58
C GLN A 48 0.81 -8.52 1.66
N THR A 49 1.86 -9.25 1.24
CA THR A 49 2.77 -9.98 2.14
C THR A 49 3.92 -9.16 2.68
N LEU A 50 4.17 -7.96 2.18
CA LEU A 50 5.28 -7.15 2.66
C LEU A 50 4.78 -6.13 3.68
N ILE A 51 5.51 -5.97 4.79
CA ILE A 51 5.30 -4.86 5.72
C ILE A 51 6.33 -3.78 5.37
N PRO A 52 5.91 -2.55 5.00
CA PRO A 52 6.84 -1.53 4.55
C PRO A 52 7.79 -1.06 5.64
N ASN A 53 9.10 -1.07 5.33
CA ASN A 53 10.16 -0.54 6.18
C ASN A 53 11.18 0.21 5.31
N GLY A 54 11.50 1.47 5.66
CA GLY A 54 12.46 2.28 4.91
C GLY A 54 13.92 1.86 5.10
N SER A 55 14.22 1.06 6.11
CA SER A 55 15.57 0.63 6.50
C SER A 55 15.55 -0.84 6.92
N PRO A 56 15.17 -1.77 6.03
CA PRO A 56 15.07 -3.17 6.38
C PRO A 56 16.47 -3.76 6.64
N ASN A 57 16.55 -4.77 7.52
CA ASN A 57 17.80 -5.49 7.77
C ASN A 57 18.12 -6.37 6.54
N PRO A 58 19.20 -6.11 5.79
CA PRO A 58 19.51 -6.86 4.57
C PRO A 58 19.68 -8.36 4.79
N ASN A 59 20.06 -8.77 6.00
CA ASN A 59 20.29 -10.17 6.34
C ASN A 59 18.99 -10.96 6.58
N THR A 60 17.88 -10.30 6.90
CA THR A 60 16.63 -10.97 7.32
C THR A 60 15.39 -10.48 6.60
N GLU A 61 15.47 -9.42 5.79
CA GLU A 61 14.32 -8.77 5.14
C GLU A 61 13.51 -9.71 4.25
N GLN A 62 14.17 -10.65 3.56
CA GLN A 62 13.51 -11.58 2.64
C GLN A 62 12.75 -12.66 3.42
N GLU A 63 13.26 -13.07 4.58
CA GLU A 63 12.61 -14.07 5.43
C GLU A 63 11.45 -13.47 6.22
N THR A 64 11.67 -12.28 6.77
CA THR A 64 10.67 -11.55 7.59
C THR A 64 9.59 -10.90 6.75
N LEU A 65 9.85 -10.66 5.46
CA LEU A 65 9.01 -9.88 4.54
C LEU A 65 8.72 -8.47 5.10
N ILE A 66 9.70 -7.89 5.79
CA ILE A 66 9.67 -6.52 6.29
C ILE A 66 10.70 -5.73 5.46
N GLY A 67 10.23 -4.86 4.57
CA GLY A 67 11.02 -4.45 3.43
C GLY A 67 10.57 -3.20 2.69
N ASN A 68 11.34 -2.81 1.69
CA ASN A 68 11.02 -1.74 0.74
C ASN A 68 10.89 -2.31 -0.69
N CYS A 69 10.95 -1.45 -1.71
CA CYS A 69 10.89 -1.87 -3.12
C CYS A 69 11.98 -2.87 -3.53
N GLN A 70 13.14 -2.88 -2.87
CA GLN A 70 14.25 -3.79 -3.17
C GLN A 70 13.97 -5.18 -2.61
N THR A 71 13.49 -5.24 -1.37
CA THR A 71 13.00 -6.48 -0.78
C THR A 71 11.88 -7.05 -1.66
N ALA A 72 10.95 -6.20 -2.11
CA ALA A 72 9.88 -6.60 -3.02
C ALA A 72 10.43 -7.17 -4.34
N ALA A 73 11.40 -6.51 -4.97
CA ALA A 73 12.00 -6.98 -6.22
C ALA A 73 12.68 -8.35 -6.06
N ILE A 74 13.48 -8.54 -5.01
CA ILE A 74 14.17 -9.82 -4.74
C ILE A 74 13.15 -10.93 -4.47
N VAL A 75 12.18 -10.70 -3.59
CA VAL A 75 11.11 -11.66 -3.29
C VAL A 75 10.29 -11.99 -4.54
N SER A 76 10.04 -11.00 -5.41
CA SER A 76 9.32 -11.22 -6.67
C SER A 76 10.07 -12.15 -7.60
N ILE A 77 11.38 -11.94 -7.77
CA ILE A 77 12.22 -12.79 -8.62
C ILE A 77 12.19 -14.24 -8.13
N GLU A 78 12.44 -14.45 -6.83
CA GLU A 78 12.50 -15.79 -6.25
C GLU A 78 11.13 -16.48 -6.27
N TYR A 79 10.05 -15.74 -6.04
CA TYR A 79 8.70 -16.29 -6.10
C TYR A 79 8.27 -16.63 -7.53
N LEU A 80 8.53 -15.76 -8.51
CA LEU A 80 8.27 -16.05 -9.93
C LEU A 80 9.01 -17.31 -10.40
N LYS A 81 10.29 -17.45 -10.04
CA LYS A 81 11.07 -18.67 -10.31
C LYS A 81 10.46 -19.90 -9.66
N SER A 82 10.06 -19.80 -8.38
CA SER A 82 9.46 -20.93 -7.65
C SER A 82 8.15 -21.42 -8.27
N LEU A 83 7.38 -20.53 -8.91
CA LEU A 83 6.15 -20.87 -9.62
C LEU A 83 6.39 -21.30 -11.08
N GLY A 84 7.61 -21.20 -11.59
CA GLY A 84 7.94 -21.46 -12.98
C GLY A 84 7.33 -20.44 -13.96
N ILE A 85 7.22 -19.17 -13.55
CA ILE A 85 6.53 -18.12 -14.32
C ILE A 85 7.54 -17.15 -14.92
N GLY A 86 7.55 -17.09 -16.25
CA GLY A 86 8.43 -16.20 -17.01
C GLY A 86 9.89 -16.65 -17.03
N LYS A 87 10.70 -15.90 -17.75
CA LYS A 87 12.15 -16.11 -17.94
C LYS A 87 12.90 -14.79 -17.71
N ASN A 88 14.23 -14.86 -17.63
CA ASN A 88 15.12 -13.71 -17.56
C ASN A 88 14.71 -12.67 -16.51
N HIS A 89 14.42 -13.12 -15.28
CA HIS A 89 14.03 -12.27 -14.17
C HIS A 89 15.20 -11.35 -13.78
N ARG A 90 15.02 -10.03 -13.95
CA ARG A 90 16.06 -9.02 -13.73
C ARG A 90 15.58 -7.96 -12.77
N MET A 91 16.33 -7.74 -11.70
CA MET A 91 16.11 -6.58 -10.84
C MET A 91 16.62 -5.33 -11.56
N VAL A 92 15.83 -4.25 -11.50
CA VAL A 92 16.18 -2.97 -12.10
C VAL A 92 16.01 -1.83 -11.11
N PHE A 93 16.84 -0.80 -11.23
CA PHE A 93 16.62 0.50 -10.61
C PHE A 93 16.03 1.46 -11.64
N CYS A 94 14.97 2.13 -11.22
CA CYS A 94 14.25 3.10 -12.04
C CYS A 94 14.94 4.46 -11.89
N GLN A 95 15.35 5.08 -12.99
CA GLN A 95 16.14 6.31 -12.90
C GLN A 95 15.28 7.56 -12.75
N ARG A 96 14.22 7.73 -13.54
CA ARG A 96 13.49 9.00 -13.59
C ARG A 96 12.02 8.81 -13.96
N ARG A 97 11.11 9.51 -13.30
CA ARG A 97 9.72 9.64 -13.75
C ARG A 97 9.64 10.70 -14.86
N PRO A 98 8.67 10.64 -15.79
CA PRO A 98 8.61 11.56 -16.94
C PRO A 98 8.58 13.05 -16.59
N TYR A 99 8.17 13.39 -15.37
CA TYR A 99 8.03 14.76 -14.86
C TYR A 99 9.07 15.11 -13.78
N ASP A 100 10.09 14.27 -13.55
CA ASP A 100 11.22 14.63 -12.69
C ASP A 100 12.27 15.45 -13.49
N PRO A 101 12.99 16.40 -12.85
CA PRO A 101 14.14 17.07 -13.46
C PRO A 101 15.22 16.08 -13.98
N PRO A 102 15.98 16.41 -15.04
CA PRO A 102 16.93 15.49 -15.68
C PRO A 102 18.06 14.96 -14.78
N ASP A 103 18.37 15.65 -13.69
CA ASP A 103 19.41 15.34 -12.70
C ASP A 103 18.89 14.49 -11.52
N VAL A 104 17.57 14.34 -11.38
CA VAL A 104 16.98 13.46 -10.37
C VAL A 104 17.21 12.01 -10.79
N ARG A 105 17.70 11.20 -9.84
CA ARG A 105 17.70 9.73 -9.93
C ARG A 105 16.87 9.16 -8.79
N THR A 106 15.99 8.22 -9.09
CA THR A 106 15.24 7.50 -8.04
C THR A 106 16.06 6.32 -7.52
N THR A 107 15.79 5.91 -6.29
CA THR A 107 16.32 4.68 -5.69
C THR A 107 15.32 3.52 -5.76
N HIS A 108 14.30 3.66 -6.62
CA HIS A 108 13.21 2.69 -6.71
C HIS A 108 13.63 1.44 -7.46
N ALA A 109 13.30 0.28 -6.89
CA ALA A 109 13.59 -1.01 -7.47
C ALA A 109 12.32 -1.68 -8.01
N ALA A 110 12.45 -2.38 -9.12
CA ALA A 110 11.39 -3.18 -9.74
C ALA A 110 11.99 -4.41 -10.43
N VAL A 111 11.15 -5.19 -11.11
CA VAL A 111 11.56 -6.39 -11.83
C VAL A 111 11.16 -6.28 -13.30
N LEU A 112 12.06 -6.70 -14.19
CA LEU A 112 11.74 -7.05 -15.56
C LEU A 112 11.66 -8.57 -15.68
N VAL A 113 10.61 -9.06 -16.32
CA VAL A 113 10.40 -10.49 -16.57
C VAL A 113 9.95 -10.68 -18.02
N ASP A 114 10.53 -11.68 -18.68
CA ASP A 114 10.17 -12.03 -20.05
C ASP A 114 9.14 -13.15 -20.05
N ASP A 115 8.21 -13.12 -21.00
CA ASP A 115 7.37 -14.28 -21.29
C ASP A 115 8.10 -15.32 -22.15
N ASN A 116 7.37 -16.32 -22.65
CA ASN A 116 7.95 -17.35 -23.52
C ASN A 116 8.19 -16.87 -24.96
N ASP A 117 7.53 -15.78 -25.37
CA ASP A 117 7.59 -15.21 -26.72
C ASP A 117 8.65 -14.09 -26.82
N GLY A 118 9.29 -13.74 -25.69
CA GLY A 118 10.34 -12.72 -25.60
C GLY A 118 9.83 -11.31 -25.28
N ASN A 119 8.54 -11.15 -24.94
CA ASN A 119 8.00 -9.86 -24.50
C ASN A 119 8.41 -9.57 -23.06
N THR A 120 8.89 -8.35 -22.79
CA THR A 120 9.31 -7.93 -21.46
C THR A 120 8.22 -7.15 -20.72
N TYR A 121 7.95 -7.55 -19.48
CA TYR A 121 6.98 -6.94 -18.59
C TYR A 121 7.67 -6.26 -17.41
N PHE A 122 7.16 -5.09 -17.04
CA PHE A 122 7.56 -4.34 -15.85
C PHE A 122 6.66 -4.73 -14.67
N PHE A 123 7.29 -5.24 -13.61
CA PHE A 123 6.66 -5.82 -12.45
C PHE A 123 7.09 -5.07 -11.17
N ASP A 124 6.14 -4.44 -10.49
CA ASP A 124 6.38 -3.61 -9.29
C ASP A 124 5.44 -3.99 -8.14
N ALA A 125 5.94 -4.89 -7.29
CA ALA A 125 5.24 -5.39 -6.11
C ALA A 125 5.53 -4.58 -4.85
N THR A 126 6.01 -3.36 -4.98
CA THR A 126 6.35 -2.52 -3.84
C THR A 126 5.11 -2.26 -2.97
N PRO A 127 5.17 -2.47 -1.64
CA PRO A 127 4.01 -2.33 -0.75
C PRO A 127 3.73 -0.85 -0.38
N TYR A 128 3.93 0.08 -1.31
CA TYR A 128 3.57 1.48 -1.15
C TYR A 128 2.41 1.84 -2.09
N VAL A 129 1.53 2.71 -1.58
CA VAL A 129 0.46 3.32 -2.38
C VAL A 129 1.10 4.12 -3.52
N ALA A 130 0.49 4.02 -4.71
CA ALA A 130 0.91 4.71 -5.95
C ALA A 130 2.24 4.28 -6.61
N SER A 131 2.88 3.17 -6.19
CA SER A 131 3.86 2.46 -7.04
C SER A 131 3.11 1.80 -8.21
N ASN A 132 2.74 2.60 -9.23
CA ASN A 132 1.95 2.22 -10.41
C ASN A 132 0.61 1.55 -10.10
N TYR A 133 0.01 1.82 -8.93
CA TYR A 133 -1.18 1.10 -8.47
C TYR A 133 -0.99 -0.43 -8.40
N GLY A 134 0.26 -0.89 -8.30
CA GLY A 134 0.59 -2.32 -8.39
C GLY A 134 0.25 -2.92 -9.75
N LYS A 135 0.19 -2.14 -10.83
CA LYS A 135 -0.03 -2.68 -12.17
C LYS A 135 1.24 -3.28 -12.76
N VAL A 136 1.05 -4.40 -13.42
CA VAL A 136 2.03 -4.95 -14.36
C VAL A 136 1.84 -4.27 -15.71
N LEU A 137 2.94 -3.82 -16.31
CA LEU A 137 2.94 -3.10 -17.59
C LEU A 137 3.71 -3.87 -18.66
N GLU A 138 3.23 -3.81 -19.89
CA GLU A 138 4.00 -4.19 -21.06
C GLU A 138 5.03 -3.08 -21.35
N ASN A 139 6.32 -3.43 -21.31
CA ASN A 139 7.46 -2.51 -21.40
C ASN A 139 7.59 -1.50 -20.23
N THR A 140 8.72 -0.79 -20.18
CA THR A 140 9.11 0.12 -19.09
C THR A 140 8.44 1.49 -19.14
N LYS A 141 7.37 1.69 -19.91
CA LYS A 141 6.86 3.03 -20.31
C LYS A 141 6.57 4.02 -19.16
N PHE A 142 6.45 3.56 -17.91
CA PHE A 142 6.30 4.43 -16.75
C PHE A 142 7.59 5.16 -16.35
N TYR A 143 8.75 4.56 -16.57
CA TYR A 143 10.06 5.16 -16.31
C TYR A 143 10.81 5.35 -17.62
N GLU A 144 11.43 6.52 -17.77
CA GLU A 144 12.16 6.82 -19.01
C GLU A 144 13.40 5.94 -19.17
N HIS A 145 14.06 5.61 -18.05
CA HIS A 145 15.25 4.81 -18.02
C HIS A 145 15.22 3.84 -16.83
N VAL A 146 15.64 2.61 -17.09
CA VAL A 146 15.85 1.56 -16.08
C VAL A 146 17.24 0.98 -16.25
N GLU A 147 17.87 0.60 -15.14
CA GLU A 147 19.21 0.03 -15.12
C GLU A 147 19.19 -1.31 -14.42
N ILE A 148 19.74 -2.34 -15.07
CA ILE A 148 19.83 -3.69 -14.51
C ILE A 148 20.85 -3.70 -13.36
N ILE A 149 20.42 -4.26 -12.22
CA ILE A 149 21.24 -4.45 -11.03
C ILE A 149 21.61 -5.93 -10.93
N ASN A 150 22.85 -6.26 -11.28
CA ASN A 150 23.41 -7.61 -11.25
C ASN A 150 24.91 -7.58 -10.93
N GLY A 151 25.48 -8.74 -10.61
CA GLY A 151 26.90 -8.90 -10.29
C GLY A 151 27.37 -7.91 -9.24
N GLU A 152 28.46 -7.21 -9.54
CA GLU A 152 29.06 -6.19 -8.68
C GLU A 152 28.07 -5.12 -8.17
N LYS A 153 27.12 -4.66 -9.00
CA LYS A 153 26.11 -3.68 -8.55
C LYS A 153 25.21 -4.26 -7.47
N PHE A 154 24.88 -5.55 -7.56
CA PHE A 154 24.06 -6.21 -6.56
C PHE A 154 24.81 -6.34 -5.22
N ASP A 155 26.11 -6.66 -5.28
CA ASP A 155 26.97 -6.75 -4.09
C ASP A 155 27.15 -5.38 -3.41
N LEU A 156 27.45 -4.34 -4.19
CA LEU A 156 27.53 -2.97 -3.66
C LEU A 156 26.20 -2.53 -3.03
N LEU A 157 25.08 -2.86 -3.68
CA LEU A 157 23.76 -2.54 -3.14
C LEU A 157 23.54 -3.19 -1.76
N PHE A 158 23.95 -4.44 -1.57
CA PHE A 158 23.85 -5.10 -0.27
C PHE A 158 24.58 -4.31 0.82
N PHE A 159 25.84 -3.93 0.59
CA PHE A 159 26.64 -3.16 1.55
C PHE A 159 26.08 -1.75 1.80
N LEU A 160 25.59 -1.07 0.76
CA LEU A 160 24.94 0.24 0.89
C LEU A 160 23.67 0.16 1.75
N LYS A 161 22.89 -0.91 1.62
CA LYS A 161 21.71 -1.15 2.48
C LYS A 161 22.12 -1.49 3.90
N GLU A 162 23.20 -2.26 4.07
CA GLU A 162 23.72 -2.61 5.39
C GLU A 162 24.20 -1.36 6.14
N LEU A 163 24.95 -0.48 5.49
CA LEU A 163 25.35 0.83 6.05
C LEU A 163 24.12 1.63 6.49
N LYS A 164 23.09 1.69 5.63
CA LYS A 164 21.85 2.40 5.95
C LYS A 164 21.15 1.82 7.17
N TYR A 165 21.02 0.50 7.25
CA TYR A 165 20.44 -0.20 8.40
C TYR A 165 21.25 0.06 9.67
N LYS A 166 22.57 -0.14 9.64
CA LYS A 166 23.44 0.11 10.80
C LYS A 166 23.37 1.57 11.26
N GLY A 167 23.37 2.52 10.33
CA GLY A 167 23.25 3.95 10.62
C GLY A 167 21.90 4.32 11.25
N ASP A 168 20.78 3.86 10.69
CA ASP A 168 19.45 4.22 11.18
C ASP A 168 19.09 3.60 12.55
N TYR A 169 19.77 2.51 12.94
CA TYR A 169 19.59 1.82 14.23
C TYR A 169 20.75 2.01 15.22
N ASN A 170 21.70 2.91 14.92
CA ASN A 170 22.90 3.16 15.75
C ASN A 170 23.72 1.89 16.06
N LEU A 171 23.88 1.02 15.06
CA LEU A 171 24.65 -0.23 15.14
C LEU A 171 26.00 -0.13 14.41
N LEU A 172 26.35 1.05 13.87
CA LEU A 172 27.62 1.25 13.17
C LEU A 172 28.75 1.44 14.18
N GLU A 173 29.83 0.67 14.03
CA GLU A 173 31.03 0.80 14.85
C GLU A 173 32.11 1.63 14.12
N GLN A 174 32.93 2.38 14.88
CA GLN A 174 34.04 3.19 14.35
C GLN A 174 35.01 2.38 13.47
N LYS A 175 35.26 1.11 13.83
CA LYS A 175 36.15 0.21 13.07
C LYS A 175 35.61 -0.14 11.67
N ASP A 176 34.30 -0.02 11.44
CA ASP A 176 33.66 -0.35 10.16
C ASP A 176 33.71 0.82 9.17
N ILE A 177 34.03 2.04 9.64
CA ILE A 177 34.01 3.25 8.80
C ILE A 177 34.93 3.14 7.58
N PRO A 178 36.20 2.71 7.70
CA PRO A 178 37.10 2.61 6.53
C PRO A 178 36.54 1.70 5.43
N PHE A 179 35.95 0.57 5.82
CA PHE A 179 35.31 -0.36 4.89
C PHE A 179 34.17 0.34 4.12
N TYR A 180 33.27 1.03 4.81
CA TYR A 180 32.16 1.70 4.14
C TYR A 180 32.59 2.91 3.30
N VAL A 181 33.69 3.59 3.65
CA VAL A 181 34.27 4.64 2.79
C VAL A 181 34.75 4.06 1.45
N GLU A 182 35.37 2.88 1.48
CA GLU A 182 35.78 2.15 0.27
C GLU A 182 34.56 1.76 -0.58
N ILE A 183 33.53 1.17 0.04
CA ILE A 183 32.27 0.82 -0.64
C ILE A 183 31.62 2.06 -1.29
N LEU A 184 31.57 3.19 -0.59
CA LEU A 184 31.00 4.43 -1.14
C LEU A 184 31.84 4.97 -2.30
N SER A 185 33.16 4.88 -2.20
CA SER A 185 34.09 5.32 -3.25
C SER A 185 33.94 4.46 -4.50
N GLU A 186 33.86 3.15 -4.35
CA GLU A 186 33.65 2.22 -5.45
C GLU A 186 32.28 2.44 -6.13
N SER A 187 31.26 2.73 -5.32
CA SER A 187 29.91 3.00 -5.82
C SER A 187 29.82 4.26 -6.68
N LEU A 188 30.76 5.21 -6.58
CA LEU A 188 30.74 6.47 -7.36
C LEU A 188 30.81 6.25 -8.88
N LYS A 189 31.35 5.11 -9.34
CA LYS A 189 31.36 4.77 -10.77
C LYS A 189 29.96 4.44 -11.32
N TYR A 190 28.97 4.27 -10.45
CA TYR A 190 27.59 3.96 -10.79
C TYR A 190 26.64 5.11 -10.40
N PRO A 191 26.26 5.99 -11.35
CA PRO A 191 25.35 7.11 -11.10
C PRO A 191 24.01 6.71 -10.47
N ILE A 192 23.55 5.48 -10.72
CA ILE A 192 22.32 4.94 -10.16
C ILE A 192 22.32 4.88 -8.62
N PHE A 193 23.50 4.80 -7.99
CA PHE A 193 23.64 4.75 -6.54
C PHE A 193 23.79 6.13 -5.88
N GLN A 194 23.71 7.24 -6.63
CA GLN A 194 23.95 8.59 -6.08
C GLN A 194 23.15 8.90 -4.79
N GLY A 195 21.90 8.43 -4.70
CA GLY A 195 21.06 8.59 -3.51
C GLY A 195 21.56 7.79 -2.31
N TYR A 196 22.04 6.56 -2.54
CA TYR A 196 22.68 5.73 -1.51
C TYR A 196 24.02 6.31 -1.07
N ILE A 197 24.83 6.78 -2.02
CA ILE A 197 26.15 7.34 -1.74
C ILE A 197 26.01 8.60 -0.87
N SER A 198 25.11 9.52 -1.27
CA SER A 198 24.81 10.71 -0.48
C SER A 198 24.34 10.37 0.93
N LYS A 199 23.45 9.39 1.07
CA LYS A 199 22.96 8.94 2.38
C LYS A 199 24.05 8.25 3.21
N GLY A 200 24.93 7.49 2.58
CA GLY A 200 26.04 6.81 3.24
C GLY A 200 27.02 7.81 3.85
N TYR A 201 27.44 8.83 3.09
CA TYR A 201 28.27 9.90 3.63
C TYR A 201 27.57 10.70 4.75
N GLU A 202 26.26 10.96 4.63
CA GLU A 202 25.46 11.59 5.70
C GLU A 202 25.41 10.72 6.98
N ILE A 203 25.40 9.40 6.84
CA ILE A 203 25.46 8.48 7.98
C ILE A 203 26.85 8.55 8.59
N LEU A 204 27.90 8.29 7.80
CA LEU A 204 29.27 8.22 8.31
C LEU A 204 29.69 9.52 9.00
N SER A 205 29.27 10.69 8.49
CA SER A 205 29.61 11.98 9.11
C SER A 205 29.15 12.10 10.57
N LYS A 206 28.08 11.39 10.97
CA LYS A 206 27.54 11.41 12.34
C LYS A 206 28.33 10.53 13.31
N PHE A 207 29.14 9.60 12.80
CA PHE A 207 29.92 8.65 13.59
C PHE A 207 31.41 9.02 13.64
N LEU A 208 31.80 10.15 13.05
CA LEU A 208 33.16 10.67 13.13
C LEU A 208 33.32 11.63 14.32
N ASP A 209 34.36 11.41 15.12
CA ASP A 209 34.68 12.28 16.26
C ASP A 209 35.32 13.61 15.82
N ASN A 210 36.01 13.61 14.68
CA ASN A 210 36.68 14.78 14.13
C ASN A 210 35.74 15.61 13.24
N LYS A 211 35.49 16.85 13.65
CA LYS A 211 34.66 17.81 12.90
C LYS A 211 35.14 18.05 11.46
N SER A 212 36.44 18.10 11.21
CA SER A 212 36.99 18.30 9.86
C SER A 212 36.64 17.16 8.92
N ASP A 213 36.68 15.92 9.41
CA ASP A 213 36.36 14.72 8.61
C ASP A 213 34.85 14.60 8.39
N SER A 214 34.06 14.92 9.42
CA SER A 214 32.60 15.07 9.29
C SER A 214 32.24 16.10 8.21
N ASP A 215 32.85 17.29 8.24
CA ASP A 215 32.58 18.35 7.25
C ASP A 215 32.99 17.92 5.83
N LYS A 216 34.04 17.11 5.69
CA LYS A 216 34.43 16.51 4.40
C LYS A 216 33.35 15.56 3.89
N PHE A 217 32.82 14.67 4.73
CA PHE A 217 31.76 13.74 4.32
C PHE A 217 30.45 14.46 4.01
N VAL A 218 30.12 15.54 4.72
CA VAL A 218 28.98 16.40 4.37
C VAL A 218 29.12 16.97 2.96
N LYS A 219 30.32 17.45 2.58
CA LYS A 219 30.58 17.95 1.22
C LYS A 219 30.45 16.85 0.17
N GLU A 220 30.98 15.65 0.42
CA GLU A 220 30.83 14.51 -0.50
C GLU A 220 29.36 14.07 -0.62
N ALA A 221 28.59 14.10 0.46
CA ALA A 221 27.16 13.81 0.44
C ALA A 221 26.39 14.78 -0.46
N ILE A 222 26.71 16.08 -0.39
CA ILE A 222 26.09 17.12 -1.23
C ILE A 222 26.51 16.95 -2.69
N LYS A 223 27.80 16.70 -2.95
CA LYS A 223 28.34 16.49 -4.30
C LYS A 223 27.69 15.28 -4.97
N ALA A 224 27.47 14.19 -4.23
CA ALA A 224 26.81 13.00 -4.74
C ALA A 224 25.32 13.24 -5.05
N ASN A 225 24.63 14.08 -4.27
CA ASN A 225 23.23 14.41 -4.52
C ASN A 225 22.90 15.86 -4.13
N PRO A 226 22.78 16.77 -5.11
CA PRO A 226 22.42 18.17 -4.86
C PRO A 226 21.07 18.36 -4.16
N TYR A 227 20.15 17.38 -4.21
CA TYR A 227 18.87 17.41 -3.50
C TYR A 227 18.97 17.00 -2.02
N SER A 228 20.16 16.61 -1.54
CA SER A 228 20.41 16.19 -0.16
C SER A 228 19.91 17.23 0.85
N LYS A 229 19.40 16.78 2.00
CA LYS A 229 19.00 17.67 3.11
C LYS A 229 20.14 18.51 3.66
N LEU A 230 21.37 18.05 3.46
CA LEU A 230 22.58 18.74 3.87
C LEU A 230 22.93 19.93 2.96
N ASN A 231 22.39 19.99 1.73
CA ASN A 231 22.70 21.07 0.80
C ASN A 231 21.89 22.34 1.15
N PRO A 232 22.53 23.45 1.58
CA PRO A 232 21.84 24.69 1.87
C PRO A 232 21.20 25.33 0.61
N GLU A 233 21.72 25.02 -0.58
CA GLU A 233 21.27 25.58 -1.87
C GLU A 233 20.21 24.72 -2.55
N ARG A 234 19.67 23.68 -1.88
CA ARG A 234 18.68 22.78 -2.50
C ARG A 234 17.31 23.42 -2.75
N ALA A 235 17.00 24.55 -2.13
CA ALA A 235 15.64 25.11 -2.13
C ALA A 235 15.10 25.42 -3.55
N PRO A 236 15.87 26.04 -4.47
CA PRO A 236 15.43 26.23 -5.86
C PRO A 236 15.22 24.91 -6.62
N LEU A 237 16.07 23.90 -6.38
CA LEU A 237 15.95 22.58 -6.99
C LEU A 237 14.65 21.89 -6.58
N ILE A 238 14.34 21.91 -5.28
CA ILE A 238 13.09 21.38 -4.73
C ILE A 238 11.89 22.15 -5.28
N LYS A 239 11.96 23.48 -5.37
CA LYS A 239 10.90 24.31 -5.94
C LYS A 239 10.60 23.93 -7.40
N ASN A 240 11.65 23.75 -8.22
CA ASN A 240 11.50 23.34 -9.61
C ASN A 240 10.87 21.94 -9.72
N ARG A 241 11.36 20.97 -8.93
CA ARG A 241 10.77 19.62 -8.90
C ARG A 241 9.29 19.64 -8.50
N ASN A 242 8.95 20.42 -7.47
CA ASN A 242 7.56 20.56 -7.02
C ASN A 242 6.67 21.21 -8.09
N LEU A 243 7.19 22.17 -8.86
CA LEU A 243 6.43 22.79 -9.96
C LEU A 243 6.09 21.77 -11.06
N LEU A 244 7.04 20.93 -11.47
CA LEU A 244 6.79 19.88 -12.47
C LEU A 244 5.78 18.83 -11.96
N MET A 245 5.92 18.44 -10.69
CA MET A 245 4.99 17.55 -10.02
C MET A 245 3.57 18.13 -9.95
N GLN A 246 3.42 19.41 -9.64
CA GLN A 246 2.13 20.11 -9.63
C GLN A 246 1.47 20.14 -11.02
N LYS A 247 2.26 20.34 -12.08
CA LYS A 247 1.75 20.26 -13.46
C LYS A 247 1.20 18.86 -13.76
N GLN A 248 1.92 17.81 -13.38
CA GLN A 248 1.45 16.44 -13.57
C GLN A 248 0.18 16.15 -12.76
N ILE A 249 0.11 16.61 -11.51
CA ILE A 249 -1.08 16.49 -10.66
C ILE A 249 -2.28 17.19 -11.32
N ALA A 250 -2.09 18.36 -11.94
CA ALA A 250 -3.16 19.08 -12.63
C ALA A 250 -3.74 18.25 -13.79
N ILE A 251 -2.89 17.63 -14.61
CA ILE A 251 -3.31 16.74 -15.70
C ILE A 251 -4.13 15.56 -15.15
N TRP A 252 -3.64 14.89 -14.10
CA TRP A 252 -4.37 13.78 -13.50
C TRP A 252 -5.69 14.20 -12.86
N ARG A 253 -5.77 15.40 -12.29
CA ARG A 253 -7.01 15.94 -11.71
C ARG A 253 -8.05 16.24 -12.77
N GLU A 254 -7.63 16.73 -13.93
CA GLU A 254 -8.53 16.94 -15.07
C GLU A 254 -9.12 15.60 -15.53
N GLU A 255 -8.28 14.61 -15.80
CA GLU A 255 -8.72 13.25 -16.18
C GLU A 255 -9.65 12.64 -15.11
N LEU A 256 -9.28 12.76 -13.82
CA LEU A 256 -10.09 12.25 -12.72
C LEU A 256 -11.45 12.96 -12.66
N THR A 257 -11.50 14.26 -12.90
CA THR A 257 -12.74 15.04 -12.89
C THR A 257 -13.70 14.56 -13.98
N ASP A 258 -13.19 14.28 -15.18
CA ASP A 258 -14.01 13.78 -16.29
C ASP A 258 -14.51 12.35 -16.04
N LEU A 259 -13.68 11.49 -15.45
CA LEU A 259 -14.09 10.15 -15.04
C LEU A 259 -15.14 10.17 -13.93
N LEU A 260 -15.00 11.09 -12.97
CA LEU A 260 -15.99 11.29 -11.89
C LEU A 260 -17.34 11.79 -12.45
N ARG A 261 -17.32 12.72 -13.41
CA ARG A 261 -18.54 13.22 -14.06
C ARG A 261 -19.25 12.14 -14.88
N SER A 262 -18.50 11.31 -15.59
CA SER A 262 -19.08 10.20 -16.35
C SER A 262 -19.47 9.00 -15.48
N ASN A 263 -19.00 8.95 -14.23
CA ASN A 263 -19.19 7.84 -13.30
C ASN A 263 -18.78 6.47 -13.89
N THR A 264 -17.66 6.46 -14.63
CA THR A 264 -17.14 5.25 -15.30
C THR A 264 -15.72 4.93 -14.86
N ASN A 265 -15.30 3.68 -15.09
CA ASN A 265 -13.92 3.20 -14.88
C ASN A 265 -13.37 3.49 -13.47
N PHE A 266 -14.03 2.94 -12.45
CA PHE A 266 -13.65 3.10 -11.04
C PHE A 266 -12.20 2.68 -10.76
N LYS A 267 -11.67 1.67 -11.46
CA LYS A 267 -10.27 1.27 -11.32
C LYS A 267 -9.31 2.40 -11.72
N ARG A 268 -9.58 3.11 -12.82
CA ARG A 268 -8.77 4.27 -13.24
C ARG A 268 -8.96 5.48 -12.34
N GLN A 269 -10.18 5.74 -11.86
CA GLN A 269 -10.42 6.81 -10.89
C GLN A 269 -9.58 6.62 -9.63
N LEU A 270 -9.57 5.40 -9.08
CA LEU A 270 -8.82 5.08 -7.87
C LEU A 270 -7.30 5.15 -8.10
N GLU A 271 -6.82 4.68 -9.25
CA GLU A 271 -5.42 4.83 -9.65
C GLU A 271 -4.98 6.30 -9.70
N LEU A 272 -5.75 7.16 -10.37
CA LEU A 272 -5.46 8.59 -10.43
C LEU A 272 -5.48 9.22 -9.04
N ALA A 273 -6.46 8.87 -8.22
CA ALA A 273 -6.56 9.37 -6.85
C ALA A 273 -5.34 9.00 -6.01
N GLN A 274 -4.88 7.75 -6.08
CA GLN A 274 -3.67 7.30 -5.38
C GLN A 274 -2.41 8.01 -5.89
N ASN A 275 -2.25 8.19 -7.21
CA ASN A 275 -1.12 8.90 -7.79
C ASN A 275 -1.09 10.38 -7.34
N ILE A 276 -2.23 11.06 -7.41
CA ILE A 276 -2.38 12.45 -6.93
C ILE A 276 -2.02 12.54 -5.44
N TYR A 277 -2.58 11.66 -4.62
CA TYR A 277 -2.32 11.63 -3.18
C TYR A 277 -0.84 11.43 -2.87
N GLN A 278 -0.18 10.48 -3.51
CA GLN A 278 1.22 10.18 -3.25
C GLN A 278 2.14 11.36 -3.59
N GLU A 279 1.93 12.02 -4.74
CA GLU A 279 2.74 13.18 -5.10
C GLU A 279 2.47 14.38 -4.17
N LEU A 280 1.21 14.61 -3.78
CA LEU A 280 0.89 15.63 -2.77
C LEU A 280 1.57 15.32 -1.43
N LYS A 281 1.60 14.05 -1.01
CA LYS A 281 2.27 13.60 0.22
C LYS A 281 3.78 13.82 0.17
N VAL A 282 4.42 13.65 -0.99
CA VAL A 282 5.86 13.95 -1.16
C VAL A 282 6.14 15.43 -0.90
N MET A 283 5.24 16.33 -1.31
CA MET A 283 5.36 17.77 -1.07
C MET A 283 4.95 18.17 0.36
N ASP A 284 3.95 17.51 0.92
CA ASP A 284 3.42 17.76 2.27
C ASP A 284 3.06 16.44 2.96
N ASN A 285 3.97 15.97 3.83
CA ASN A 285 3.80 14.72 4.54
C ASN A 285 2.72 14.80 5.64
N SER A 286 2.12 15.97 5.93
CA SER A 286 1.01 16.10 6.88
C SER A 286 -0.28 15.40 6.40
N LEU A 287 -0.35 15.09 5.10
CA LEU A 287 -1.45 14.32 4.50
C LEU A 287 -1.44 12.82 4.87
N GLU A 288 -0.36 12.30 5.44
CA GLU A 288 -0.29 10.92 5.92
C GLU A 288 -0.98 10.77 7.28
N ILE A 289 -1.94 9.85 7.35
CA ILE A 289 -2.61 9.53 8.62
C ILE A 289 -1.71 8.61 9.43
N ASN A 290 -1.34 9.05 10.63
CA ASN A 290 -0.58 8.25 11.59
C ASN A 290 -1.54 7.60 12.59
N VAL A 291 -1.46 6.29 12.72
CA VAL A 291 -2.29 5.45 13.58
C VAL A 291 -1.44 5.00 14.78
N PRO A 292 -1.70 5.54 15.99
CA PRO A 292 -0.98 5.13 17.19
C PRO A 292 -1.45 3.75 17.63
N LEU A 293 -0.58 2.74 17.54
CA LEU A 293 -0.84 1.36 17.96
C LEU A 293 0.37 0.84 18.73
N PHE A 294 0.14 0.11 19.83
CA PHE A 294 1.21 -0.59 20.57
C PHE A 294 2.41 0.31 20.96
N GLY A 295 2.14 1.57 21.31
CA GLY A 295 3.18 2.55 21.66
C GLY A 295 3.99 3.09 20.48
N LYS A 296 3.58 2.84 19.23
CA LYS A 296 4.23 3.30 18.00
C LYS A 296 3.23 3.98 17.06
N ASN A 297 3.72 4.87 16.21
CA ASN A 297 2.93 5.46 15.14
C ASN A 297 3.16 4.70 13.83
N TYR A 298 2.09 4.13 13.28
CA TYR A 298 2.11 3.47 11.98
C TYR A 298 1.47 4.37 10.93
N LYS A 299 2.06 4.46 9.75
CA LYS A 299 1.45 5.15 8.61
C LYS A 299 0.28 4.31 8.09
N MET A 300 -0.88 4.92 7.89
CA MET A 300 -2.07 4.21 7.38
C MET A 300 -1.76 3.53 6.04
N THR A 301 -1.02 4.19 5.15
CA THR A 301 -0.59 3.62 3.86
C THR A 301 0.36 2.43 3.96
N HIS A 302 0.87 2.10 5.16
CA HIS A 302 1.76 0.96 5.40
C HIS A 302 1.06 -0.25 6.04
N MET A 303 -0.24 -0.14 6.36
CA MET A 303 -0.98 -1.21 7.03
C MET A 303 -1.48 -2.23 6.01
N THR A 304 -0.60 -3.14 5.57
CA THR A 304 -0.91 -4.21 4.60
C THR A 304 -1.71 -5.35 5.22
N PRO A 305 -2.35 -6.23 4.42
CA PRO A 305 -3.02 -7.41 4.98
C PRO A 305 -2.13 -8.28 5.89
N LYS A 306 -0.83 -8.43 5.61
CA LYS A 306 0.09 -9.10 6.55
C LYS A 306 0.20 -8.37 7.89
N PHE A 307 0.20 -7.03 7.90
CA PHE A 307 0.15 -6.26 9.14
C PHE A 307 -1.09 -6.62 9.97
N PHE A 308 -2.27 -6.70 9.34
CA PHE A 308 -3.49 -7.10 10.06
C PHE A 308 -3.40 -8.55 10.58
N LYS A 309 -2.86 -9.48 9.78
CA LYS A 309 -2.67 -10.88 10.19
C LYS A 309 -1.71 -11.01 11.38
N ASP A 310 -0.51 -10.44 11.26
CA ASP A 310 0.56 -10.61 12.26
C ASP A 310 0.21 -10.00 13.62
N TYR A 311 -0.58 -8.92 13.65
CA TYR A 311 -1.03 -8.27 14.88
C TYR A 311 -2.42 -8.74 15.34
N GLY A 312 -3.08 -9.66 14.63
CA GLY A 312 -4.41 -10.17 14.97
C GLY A 312 -5.50 -9.08 14.95
N LEU A 313 -5.40 -8.14 14.02
CA LEU A 313 -6.29 -6.98 13.93
C LEU A 313 -7.47 -7.23 13.02
N ASN A 314 -8.64 -6.74 13.42
CA ASN A 314 -9.87 -6.78 12.63
C ASN A 314 -10.61 -5.45 12.70
N THR A 315 -11.52 -5.26 11.74
CA THR A 315 -12.30 -4.03 11.61
C THR A 315 -13.78 -4.32 11.76
N ILE A 316 -14.48 -3.45 12.50
CA ILE A 316 -15.94 -3.36 12.47
C ILE A 316 -16.37 -1.99 11.96
N MET A 317 -17.52 -1.95 11.31
CA MET A 317 -18.14 -0.72 10.84
C MET A 317 -19.57 -0.65 11.38
N ILE A 318 -19.83 0.33 12.23
CA ILE A 318 -21.19 0.73 12.60
C ILE A 318 -21.74 1.59 11.45
N LYS A 319 -22.82 1.12 10.82
CA LYS A 319 -23.39 1.70 9.60
C LYS A 319 -24.39 2.82 9.91
N PRO A 320 -24.75 3.67 8.92
CA PRO A 320 -25.73 4.75 9.10
C PRO A 320 -27.09 4.26 9.62
N SER A 321 -27.53 3.08 9.20
CA SER A 321 -28.73 2.41 9.71
C SER A 321 -28.74 2.25 11.24
N ALA A 322 -27.61 1.99 11.88
CA ALA A 322 -27.52 1.90 13.34
C ALA A 322 -27.69 3.25 14.03
N TYR A 323 -27.20 4.33 13.42
CA TYR A 323 -27.42 5.68 13.91
C TYR A 323 -28.87 6.10 13.71
N TYR A 324 -29.43 5.82 12.53
CA TYR A 324 -30.83 6.08 12.21
C TYR A 324 -31.77 5.38 13.21
N ALA A 325 -31.50 4.11 13.53
CA ALA A 325 -32.32 3.35 14.48
C ALA A 325 -32.02 3.64 15.96
N GLY A 326 -31.05 4.51 16.27
CA GLY A 326 -30.70 4.87 17.65
C GLY A 326 -30.00 3.75 18.45
N VAL A 327 -29.41 2.75 17.79
CA VAL A 327 -28.80 1.56 18.44
C VAL A 327 -27.26 1.51 18.34
N SER A 328 -26.63 2.56 17.79
CA SER A 328 -25.18 2.59 17.57
C SER A 328 -24.36 2.46 18.87
N ALA A 329 -24.80 3.08 19.97
CA ALA A 329 -24.15 2.97 21.27
C ALA A 329 -24.18 1.53 21.82
N THR A 330 -25.35 0.87 21.76
CA THR A 330 -25.52 -0.54 22.15
C THR A 330 -24.62 -1.47 21.35
N ILE A 331 -24.53 -1.25 20.03
CA ILE A 331 -23.64 -2.03 19.17
C ILE A 331 -22.18 -1.81 19.59
N ARG A 332 -21.76 -0.55 19.80
CA ARG A 332 -20.40 -0.23 20.23
C ARG A 332 -20.04 -0.94 21.53
N GLU A 333 -20.90 -0.91 22.54
CA GLU A 333 -20.68 -1.57 23.84
C GLU A 333 -20.58 -3.09 23.75
N ARG A 334 -21.32 -3.72 22.84
CA ARG A 334 -21.28 -5.19 22.65
C ARG A 334 -20.00 -5.67 21.98
N PHE A 335 -19.35 -4.80 21.20
CA PHE A 335 -18.04 -5.10 20.61
C PHE A 335 -16.88 -4.68 21.51
N LEU A 336 -17.01 -3.60 22.25
CA LEU A 336 -15.98 -3.02 23.11
C LEU A 336 -16.42 -3.17 24.57
N HIS A 337 -15.89 -4.16 25.29
CA HIS A 337 -16.32 -4.46 26.66
C HIS A 337 -16.21 -3.21 27.56
N ARG A 338 -17.35 -2.70 28.05
CA ARG A 338 -17.47 -1.43 28.81
C ARG A 338 -16.87 -0.22 28.07
N GLY A 339 -16.91 -0.21 26.74
CA GLY A 339 -16.39 0.88 25.91
C GLY A 339 -14.86 0.89 25.75
N HIS A 340 -14.15 -0.04 26.38
CA HIS A 340 -12.71 -0.24 26.26
C HIS A 340 -12.40 -1.33 25.21
N GLY A 341 -11.36 -1.15 24.41
CA GLY A 341 -10.90 -2.17 23.44
C GLY A 341 -10.78 -1.70 21.99
N ALA A 342 -11.24 -0.49 21.65
CA ALA A 342 -10.88 0.13 20.38
C ALA A 342 -9.40 0.51 20.42
N LEU A 343 -8.63 0.02 19.45
CA LEU A 343 -7.24 0.43 19.25
C LEU A 343 -7.17 1.75 18.47
N TYR A 344 -8.09 1.92 17.53
CA TYR A 344 -8.27 3.16 16.78
C TYR A 344 -9.71 3.26 16.29
N GLU A 345 -10.27 4.46 16.19
CA GLU A 345 -11.59 4.68 15.63
C GLU A 345 -11.66 6.01 14.88
N TYR A 346 -12.44 6.05 13.80
CA TYR A 346 -12.79 7.30 13.12
C TYR A 346 -14.20 7.22 12.56
N SER A 347 -14.83 8.40 12.43
CA SER A 347 -16.12 8.54 11.78
C SER A 347 -15.95 9.10 10.37
N THR A 348 -16.78 8.63 9.44
CA THR A 348 -16.79 9.09 8.05
C THR A 348 -18.21 8.99 7.47
N ASN A 349 -18.45 9.68 6.37
CA ASN A 349 -19.62 9.44 5.52
C ASN A 349 -19.11 8.87 4.19
N LEU A 350 -19.43 7.60 3.91
CA LEU A 350 -18.91 6.92 2.72
C LEU A 350 -19.51 7.43 1.41
N THR A 351 -20.53 8.29 1.48
CA THR A 351 -21.15 8.94 0.32
C THR A 351 -20.75 10.40 0.17
N ALA A 352 -19.87 10.91 1.04
CA ALA A 352 -19.31 12.25 0.90
C ALA A 352 -18.01 12.18 0.08
N PRO A 353 -17.78 13.10 -0.87
CA PRO A 353 -16.51 13.18 -1.59
C PRO A 353 -15.32 13.35 -0.63
N THR A 354 -14.24 12.59 -0.86
CA THR A 354 -13.01 12.73 -0.05
C THR A 354 -12.42 14.13 -0.17
N PRO A 355 -11.75 14.66 0.87
CA PRO A 355 -11.22 16.02 0.83
C PRO A 355 -10.22 16.27 -0.31
N ILE A 356 -9.36 15.28 -0.61
CA ILE A 356 -8.21 15.42 -1.50
C ILE A 356 -8.58 15.20 -2.96
N CYS A 357 -9.20 14.05 -3.26
CA CYS A 357 -9.43 13.60 -4.64
C CYS A 357 -10.90 13.68 -5.07
N LYS A 358 -11.81 14.08 -4.16
CA LYS A 358 -13.26 14.19 -4.42
C LYS A 358 -13.91 12.88 -4.90
N ILE A 359 -13.30 11.73 -4.62
CA ILE A 359 -13.85 10.42 -4.93
C ILE A 359 -14.86 10.00 -3.85
N LEU A 360 -15.85 9.18 -4.19
CA LEU A 360 -16.86 8.69 -3.24
C LEU A 360 -16.42 7.35 -2.64
N PRO A 361 -16.07 7.28 -1.33
CA PRO A 361 -15.55 6.08 -0.68
C PRO A 361 -16.34 4.79 -0.95
N MET A 362 -17.67 4.86 -0.90
CA MET A 362 -18.53 3.69 -1.04
C MET A 362 -18.30 2.94 -2.36
N LEU A 363 -18.04 3.67 -3.45
CA LEU A 363 -17.81 3.10 -4.78
C LEU A 363 -16.53 2.25 -4.87
N PHE A 364 -15.62 2.34 -3.90
CA PHE A 364 -14.35 1.62 -3.90
C PHE A 364 -14.27 0.55 -2.80
N SER A 365 -15.24 0.54 -1.89
CA SER A 365 -15.25 -0.33 -0.70
C SER A 365 -16.01 -1.64 -0.89
N HIS A 366 -16.74 -1.83 -1.98
CA HIS A 366 -17.49 -3.06 -2.27
C HIS A 366 -17.82 -3.18 -3.76
N THR A 367 -18.01 -4.39 -4.29
CA THR A 367 -18.37 -4.65 -5.71
C THR A 367 -19.70 -4.01 -6.09
N LEU A 368 -20.70 -4.13 -5.21
CA LEU A 368 -22.01 -3.47 -5.29
C LEU A 368 -22.06 -2.07 -4.65
N GLY A 369 -20.93 -1.35 -4.62
CA GLY A 369 -20.81 -0.07 -3.92
C GLY A 369 -21.80 0.99 -4.42
N ASP A 370 -22.05 1.02 -5.73
CA ASP A 370 -23.03 1.89 -6.39
C ASP A 370 -24.46 1.69 -5.87
N LYS A 371 -24.88 0.42 -5.68
CA LYS A 371 -26.20 0.07 -5.14
C LYS A 371 -26.37 0.44 -3.67
N TYR A 372 -25.27 0.54 -2.93
CA TYR A 372 -25.28 0.80 -1.50
C TYR A 372 -25.10 2.27 -1.13
N VAL A 373 -24.82 3.16 -2.09
CA VAL A 373 -24.62 4.60 -1.84
C VAL A 373 -25.74 5.14 -0.96
N ARG A 374 -27.02 5.00 -1.35
CA ARG A 374 -28.12 5.57 -0.56
C ARG A 374 -28.23 4.98 0.85
N ALA A 375 -28.05 3.67 1.00
CA ALA A 375 -28.09 2.98 2.31
C ALA A 375 -26.91 3.35 3.21
N MET A 376 -25.81 3.80 2.63
CA MET A 376 -24.60 4.24 3.33
C MET A 376 -24.49 5.76 3.46
N ASN A 377 -25.54 6.50 3.07
CA ASN A 377 -25.61 7.95 3.27
C ASN A 377 -25.80 8.25 4.75
N GLY A 378 -24.78 8.88 5.35
CA GLY A 378 -24.79 9.29 6.74
C GLY A 378 -23.55 8.82 7.51
N LYS A 379 -23.59 8.99 8.83
CA LYS A 379 -22.46 8.67 9.70
C LYS A 379 -22.20 7.17 9.70
N SER A 380 -20.96 6.80 9.41
CA SER A 380 -20.37 5.48 9.67
C SER A 380 -19.24 5.64 10.67
N THR A 381 -19.04 4.67 11.54
CA THR A 381 -17.86 4.62 12.42
C THR A 381 -17.08 3.34 12.16
N ILE A 382 -15.81 3.50 11.81
CA ILE A 382 -14.85 2.43 11.58
C ILE A 382 -14.03 2.25 12.85
N ILE A 383 -13.96 1.02 13.35
CA ILE A 383 -13.26 0.69 14.60
C ILE A 383 -12.29 -0.44 14.33
N LEU A 384 -11.02 -0.20 14.66
CA LEU A 384 -9.95 -1.18 14.67
C LEU A 384 -9.81 -1.76 16.07
N LEU A 385 -9.71 -3.09 16.16
CA LEU A 385 -9.62 -3.81 17.42
C LEU A 385 -8.87 -5.13 17.23
N GLN A 386 -8.44 -5.73 18.34
CA GLN A 386 -7.76 -7.02 18.37
C GLN A 386 -8.72 -8.09 18.89
N GLU A 387 -9.35 -8.82 17.98
CA GLU A 387 -10.32 -9.89 18.26
C GLU A 387 -10.38 -10.83 17.06
N LYS A 388 -10.69 -12.11 17.27
CA LYS A 388 -10.79 -13.09 16.19
C LYS A 388 -12.00 -12.81 15.28
N ALA A 389 -11.84 -12.99 13.97
CA ALA A 389 -12.88 -12.73 12.98
C ALA A 389 -14.17 -13.54 13.23
N ASN A 390 -14.05 -14.82 13.61
CA ASN A 390 -15.20 -15.68 13.93
C ASN A 390 -16.00 -15.19 15.16
N VAL A 391 -15.32 -14.65 16.18
CA VAL A 391 -15.97 -14.05 17.36
C VAL A 391 -16.74 -12.79 16.95
N LEU A 392 -16.14 -11.94 16.12
CA LEU A 392 -16.81 -10.74 15.60
C LEU A 392 -18.00 -11.08 14.72
N TYR A 393 -17.87 -12.11 13.88
CA TYR A 393 -18.94 -12.62 13.04
C TYR A 393 -20.13 -13.11 13.87
N LYS A 394 -19.88 -13.86 14.94
CA LYS A 394 -20.93 -14.34 15.85
C LYS A 394 -21.65 -13.16 16.54
N LYS A 395 -20.90 -12.21 17.11
CA LYS A 395 -21.46 -10.98 17.71
C LYS A 395 -22.29 -10.18 16.69
N LYS A 396 -21.79 -10.01 15.46
CA LYS A 396 -22.49 -9.37 14.32
C LYS A 396 -23.83 -10.06 14.03
N LYS A 397 -23.84 -11.39 13.94
CA LYS A 397 -25.05 -12.18 13.64
C LYS A 397 -26.09 -12.09 14.76
N GLU A 398 -25.65 -12.20 16.02
CA GLU A 398 -26.50 -12.03 17.19
C GLU A 398 -27.20 -10.66 17.20
N LEU A 399 -26.43 -9.57 17.04
CA LEU A 399 -26.98 -8.21 17.04
C LEU A 399 -27.93 -7.94 15.86
N ARG A 400 -27.60 -8.41 14.66
CA ARG A 400 -28.48 -8.29 13.48
C ARG A 400 -29.80 -9.06 13.65
N ASN A 401 -29.77 -10.13 14.44
CA ASN A 401 -30.96 -10.89 14.78
C ASN A 401 -31.73 -10.20 15.91
N GLU A 402 -31.09 -9.68 16.94
CA GLU A 402 -31.70 -9.07 18.13
C GLU A 402 -32.34 -7.70 17.85
N LEU A 403 -31.61 -6.81 17.17
CA LEU A 403 -31.95 -5.41 17.02
C LEU A 403 -32.80 -5.14 15.76
N CYS A 404 -33.68 -4.13 15.87
CA CYS A 404 -34.50 -3.62 14.76
C CYS A 404 -35.34 -4.70 14.04
N LYS A 405 -35.70 -5.79 14.72
CA LYS A 405 -36.50 -6.90 14.14
C LYS A 405 -37.80 -6.41 13.50
N ASN A 406 -38.44 -5.44 14.13
CA ASN A 406 -39.69 -4.82 13.73
C ASN A 406 -39.59 -3.97 12.44
N MET A 407 -38.37 -3.64 12.00
CA MET A 407 -38.12 -2.85 10.80
C MET A 407 -37.83 -3.71 9.57
N TRP A 408 -37.52 -5.01 9.74
CA TRP A 408 -37.18 -5.89 8.61
C TRP A 408 -38.30 -6.03 7.59
N ASN A 409 -37.91 -6.01 6.32
CA ASN A 409 -38.76 -6.21 5.15
C ASN A 409 -39.88 -5.17 5.03
N ARG A 410 -39.57 -3.92 5.38
CA ARG A 410 -40.51 -2.78 5.32
C ARG A 410 -39.84 -1.59 4.66
N ASN A 411 -40.64 -0.75 4.02
CA ASN A 411 -40.20 0.58 3.61
C ASN A 411 -40.26 1.51 4.82
N ILE A 412 -39.19 2.28 5.02
CA ILE A 412 -39.12 3.31 6.05
C ILE A 412 -38.66 4.63 5.44
N LYS A 413 -39.02 5.75 6.07
CA LYS A 413 -38.54 7.07 5.69
C LYS A 413 -37.06 7.23 6.03
N TRP A 414 -36.19 7.30 5.02
CA TRP A 414 -34.75 7.43 5.23
C TRP A 414 -34.34 8.86 5.60
N SER A 415 -33.05 9.09 5.82
CA SER A 415 -32.52 10.41 6.20
C SER A 415 -32.69 11.48 5.13
N ASP A 416 -32.95 11.09 3.89
CA ASP A 416 -33.27 11.98 2.77
C ASP A 416 -34.78 12.26 2.61
N GLY A 417 -35.63 11.70 3.49
CA GLY A 417 -37.08 11.84 3.44
C GLY A 417 -37.78 10.86 2.49
N GLU A 418 -37.03 10.15 1.66
CA GLU A 418 -37.55 9.16 0.71
C GLU A 418 -37.64 7.77 1.34
N ASP A 419 -38.48 6.90 0.81
CA ASP A 419 -38.62 5.54 1.33
C ASP A 419 -37.40 4.68 0.95
N ILE A 420 -36.87 3.91 1.89
CA ILE A 420 -35.87 2.86 1.64
C ILE A 420 -36.37 1.53 2.16
N TYR A 421 -36.12 0.46 1.39
CA TYR A 421 -36.45 -0.89 1.83
C TYR A 421 -35.43 -1.39 2.85
N TRP A 422 -35.89 -1.61 4.08
CA TRP A 422 -35.04 -2.04 5.18
C TRP A 422 -34.85 -3.57 5.13
N HIS A 423 -33.69 -3.99 4.63
CA HIS A 423 -33.36 -5.39 4.36
C HIS A 423 -32.02 -5.81 4.97
N LYS A 424 -31.91 -7.09 5.33
CA LYS A 424 -30.74 -7.66 6.03
C LYS A 424 -29.44 -7.58 5.23
N SER A 425 -29.49 -7.47 3.91
CA SER A 425 -28.30 -7.33 3.06
C SER A 425 -27.83 -5.88 2.90
N THR A 426 -28.75 -4.94 2.66
CA THR A 426 -28.44 -3.55 2.27
C THR A 426 -28.39 -2.59 3.46
N THR A 427 -29.39 -2.62 4.34
CA THR A 427 -29.54 -1.69 5.48
C THR A 427 -29.23 -2.36 6.82
N ASN A 428 -28.38 -3.40 6.83
CA ASN A 428 -27.93 -3.96 8.09
C ASN A 428 -27.16 -2.93 8.94
N LEU A 429 -27.15 -3.15 10.24
CA LEU A 429 -26.69 -2.19 11.25
C LEU A 429 -25.16 -2.10 11.37
N ILE A 430 -24.48 -3.21 11.08
CA ILE A 430 -23.06 -3.36 11.35
C ILE A 430 -22.42 -4.32 10.36
N HIS A 431 -21.17 -4.06 10.01
CA HIS A 431 -20.28 -4.98 9.30
C HIS A 431 -19.07 -5.35 10.17
N SER A 432 -18.55 -6.56 9.98
CA SER A 432 -17.27 -7.01 10.54
C SER A 432 -16.50 -7.68 9.42
N THR A 433 -15.18 -7.52 9.42
CA THR A 433 -14.32 -8.16 8.42
C THR A 433 -14.13 -9.62 8.71
N ASP A 434 -14.05 -10.39 7.63
CA ASP A 434 -13.95 -11.84 7.66
C ASP A 434 -12.50 -12.29 7.39
N SER A 435 -11.62 -11.40 6.90
CA SER A 435 -10.19 -11.67 6.70
C SER A 435 -9.27 -10.45 6.85
N PRO A 436 -7.94 -10.63 6.95
CA PRO A 436 -6.96 -9.54 6.98
C PRO A 436 -6.98 -8.64 5.73
N SER A 437 -7.27 -9.19 4.55
CA SER A 437 -7.38 -8.40 3.31
C SER A 437 -8.58 -7.45 3.38
N GLU A 438 -9.72 -7.96 3.86
CA GLU A 438 -10.91 -7.16 4.07
C GLU A 438 -10.72 -6.16 5.23
N ALA A 439 -10.06 -6.57 6.33
CA ALA A 439 -9.71 -5.71 7.47
C ALA A 439 -8.88 -4.51 7.02
N SER A 440 -7.86 -4.75 6.20
CA SER A 440 -7.01 -3.72 5.58
C SER A 440 -7.83 -2.76 4.73
N MET A 441 -8.62 -3.28 3.78
CA MET A 441 -9.43 -2.45 2.89
C MET A 441 -10.47 -1.62 3.66
N HIS A 442 -11.17 -2.25 4.61
CA HIS A 442 -12.23 -1.62 5.40
C HIS A 442 -11.72 -0.62 6.42
N PHE A 443 -10.55 -0.87 7.02
CA PHE A 443 -9.94 0.11 7.90
C PHE A 443 -9.62 1.41 7.16
N MET A 444 -9.25 1.33 5.88
CA MET A 444 -8.92 2.48 5.04
C MET A 444 -10.07 2.97 4.17
N MET A 445 -11.30 2.44 4.33
CA MET A 445 -12.39 2.72 3.39
C MET A 445 -12.76 4.19 3.30
N GLY A 446 -12.60 4.97 4.38
CA GLY A 446 -12.86 6.42 4.36
C GLY A 446 -11.85 7.23 3.55
N TYR A 447 -10.73 6.62 3.16
CA TYR A 447 -9.61 7.22 2.44
C TYR A 447 -9.12 6.28 1.31
N PRO A 448 -9.92 6.01 0.26
CA PRO A 448 -9.53 5.04 -0.77
C PRO A 448 -8.21 5.39 -1.47
N GLU A 449 -7.87 6.68 -1.58
CA GLU A 449 -6.58 7.15 -2.10
C GLU A 449 -5.36 6.72 -1.25
N GLN A 450 -5.58 6.17 -0.06
CA GLN A 450 -4.55 5.63 0.85
C GLN A 450 -4.57 4.10 0.95
N GLN A 451 -5.51 3.42 0.27
CA GLN A 451 -5.66 1.97 0.34
C GLN A 451 -4.52 1.22 -0.35
N ILE A 452 -3.80 0.37 0.39
CA ILE A 452 -2.84 -0.58 -0.19
C ILE A 452 -3.51 -1.84 -0.75
N MET A 453 -4.67 -2.21 -0.21
CA MET A 453 -5.53 -3.30 -0.67
C MET A 453 -6.86 -2.73 -1.15
N THR A 454 -7.28 -3.09 -2.36
CA THR A 454 -8.51 -2.59 -2.98
C THR A 454 -9.37 -3.73 -3.51
N ARG A 455 -10.65 -3.48 -3.78
CA ARG A 455 -11.57 -4.47 -4.37
C ARG A 455 -11.15 -5.00 -5.76
N PHE A 456 -10.21 -4.33 -6.42
CA PHE A 456 -9.71 -4.69 -7.75
C PHE A 456 -8.45 -5.56 -7.72
N MET A 457 -7.98 -5.92 -6.52
CA MET A 457 -6.80 -6.76 -6.31
C MET A 457 -7.20 -8.16 -5.88
N TYR A 458 -6.42 -9.16 -6.30
CA TYR A 458 -6.62 -10.54 -5.86
C TYR A 458 -6.15 -10.73 -4.40
N PRO A 459 -7.00 -11.18 -3.46
CA PRO A 459 -6.64 -11.40 -2.06
C PRO A 459 -5.66 -12.58 -1.92
N ASN A 460 -4.65 -12.44 -1.07
CA ASN A 460 -3.68 -13.50 -0.86
C ASN A 460 -4.25 -14.64 0.01
N PRO A 461 -4.47 -15.86 -0.52
CA PRO A 461 -5.08 -16.97 0.21
C PRO A 461 -4.29 -17.39 1.47
N LYS A 462 -2.96 -17.19 1.52
CA LYS A 462 -2.17 -17.45 2.74
C LYS A 462 -2.45 -16.46 3.87
N LEU A 463 -3.06 -15.32 3.56
CA LEU A 463 -3.51 -14.34 4.55
C LEU A 463 -4.98 -14.55 4.93
N GLU A 464 -5.72 -15.31 4.14
CA GLU A 464 -7.11 -15.70 4.38
C GLU A 464 -7.15 -16.99 5.23
N GLU A 465 -6.92 -16.94 6.54
CA GLU A 465 -7.09 -18.13 7.41
C GLU A 465 -8.43 -18.13 8.18
N GLU A 466 -9.25 -19.13 7.80
CA GLU A 466 -10.26 -19.90 8.54
C GLU A 466 -11.33 -19.15 9.36
N LEU A 467 -12.39 -18.71 8.65
CA LEU A 467 -13.72 -19.10 9.12
C LEU A 467 -13.84 -20.60 8.86
N GLU A 468 -13.55 -21.46 9.85
CA GLU A 468 -14.16 -22.79 9.88
C GLU A 468 -15.68 -22.54 9.72
N LYS A 469 -16.22 -22.95 8.57
CA LYS A 469 -17.63 -22.74 8.21
C LYS A 469 -18.54 -23.67 9.01
#